data_AF-A0A938YP94-F1
#
_entry.id   AF-A0A938YP94-F1
#
_cell.length_a   1.000
_cell.length_b   1.000
_cell.length_c   1.000
_cell.angle_alpha   90.00
_cell.angle_beta   90.00
_cell.angle_gamma   90.00
#
_symmetry.space_group_name_H-M   'P 1'
#
loop_
_entity.id
_entity.type
_entity.pdbx_description
1 polymer ?
#
loop_
_entity_poly.entity_id
_entity_poly.type
_entity_poly.pdbx_seq_one_letter_code
_entity_poly.pdbx_strand_id
1 'polypeptide(L)'
;MKLFMSHNHRDKPRVRALSRQLQLAGADVWLDEWEMRPGDSIPLKVNEGLQTMNQILVCWSANANGARWVETEFASGLSRSLAPGSDVRVIPVVLDDTPLPTIISHLLWVDLRADAVDAAVNSIMGFQNDAERLKAIQEALVESDIEVLTLADGQVYVCCDNCGAPVSELIVHEDIDEKHDDIYYSVSCRACGR
;
A
#
# COMPACT_ATOMS: atom_id res chain seq x y z
N MET A 1 4.55 1.05 -11.86
CA MET A 1 3.11 0.92 -12.20
C MET A 1 2.33 1.93 -11.38
N LYS A 2 1.39 2.70 -11.97
CA LYS A 2 0.60 3.72 -11.27
C LYS A 2 -0.77 3.18 -10.85
N LEU A 3 -1.06 3.24 -9.56
CA LEU A 3 -2.29 2.74 -8.95
C LEU A 3 -3.02 3.89 -8.25
N PHE A 4 -4.29 4.06 -8.57
CA PHE A 4 -5.18 4.91 -7.80
C PHE A 4 -5.99 4.06 -6.82
N MET A 5 -6.05 4.46 -5.55
CA MET A 5 -6.78 3.75 -4.50
C MET A 5 -7.88 4.63 -3.91
N SER A 6 -9.11 4.33 -4.26
CA SER A 6 -10.31 4.96 -3.71
C SER A 6 -10.77 4.20 -2.47
N HIS A 7 -11.06 4.93 -1.39
CA HIS A 7 -11.63 4.35 -0.17
C HIS A 7 -12.40 5.36 0.68
N ASN A 8 -13.26 4.85 1.56
CA ASN A 8 -13.85 5.67 2.62
C ASN A 8 -12.81 5.95 3.71
N HIS A 9 -12.78 7.18 4.25
CA HIS A 9 -11.85 7.57 5.33
C HIS A 9 -11.89 6.64 6.56
N ARG A 10 -13.03 6.00 6.85
CA ARG A 10 -13.18 5.04 7.97
C ARG A 10 -12.41 3.74 7.74
N ASP A 11 -12.11 3.40 6.49
CA ASP A 11 -11.39 2.18 6.10
C ASP A 11 -9.87 2.40 5.99
N LYS A 12 -9.42 3.65 6.19
CA LYS A 12 -8.02 4.09 6.05
C LYS A 12 -6.99 3.21 6.76
N PRO A 13 -7.21 2.69 7.99
CA PRO A 13 -6.22 1.82 8.63
C PRO A 13 -5.89 0.57 7.81
N ARG A 14 -6.91 -0.08 7.24
CA ARG A 14 -6.75 -1.32 6.43
C ARG A 14 -6.20 -1.01 5.04
N VAL A 15 -6.75 0.01 4.39
CA VAL A 15 -6.33 0.42 3.04
C VAL A 15 -4.87 0.89 3.03
N ARG A 16 -4.42 1.56 4.10
CA ARG A 16 -3.02 1.98 4.25
C ARG A 16 -2.05 0.81 4.35
N ALA A 17 -2.43 -0.29 5.00
CA ALA A 17 -1.59 -1.48 5.05
C ALA A 17 -1.36 -2.07 3.65
N LEU A 18 -2.44 -2.19 2.86
CA LEU A 18 -2.36 -2.63 1.47
C LEU A 18 -1.53 -1.66 0.61
N SER A 19 -1.79 -0.36 0.71
CA SER A 19 -1.05 0.67 -0.04
C SER A 19 0.46 0.60 0.23
N ARG A 20 0.87 0.43 1.48
CA ARG A 20 2.29 0.28 1.84
C ARG A 20 2.92 -0.95 1.21
N GLN A 21 2.24 -2.09 1.23
CA GLN A 21 2.77 -3.32 0.63
C GLN A 21 2.84 -3.23 -0.90
N LEU A 22 1.87 -2.56 -1.55
CA LEU A 22 1.93 -2.26 -2.98
C LEU A 22 3.11 -1.33 -3.32
N GLN A 23 3.36 -0.30 -2.51
CA GLN A 23 4.51 0.59 -2.68
C GLN A 23 5.84 -0.14 -2.49
N LEU A 24 5.96 -0.98 -1.46
CA LEU A 24 7.13 -1.84 -1.26
C LEU A 24 7.37 -2.77 -2.45
N ALA A 25 6.30 -3.25 -3.10
CA ALA A 25 6.38 -4.04 -4.32
C ALA A 25 6.61 -3.21 -5.61
N GLY A 26 6.98 -1.93 -5.50
CA GLY A 26 7.34 -1.07 -6.64
C GLY A 26 6.18 -0.35 -7.33
N ALA A 27 4.98 -0.31 -6.73
CA ALA A 27 3.87 0.46 -7.26
C ALA A 27 3.90 1.94 -6.80
N ASP A 28 3.64 2.85 -7.72
CA ASP A 28 3.36 4.26 -7.44
C ASP A 28 1.87 4.38 -7.07
N VAL A 29 1.60 4.36 -5.76
CA VAL A 29 0.24 4.34 -5.22
C VAL A 29 -0.20 5.75 -4.81
N TRP A 30 -1.28 6.21 -5.43
CA TRP A 30 -1.98 7.42 -5.03
C TRP A 30 -3.26 7.07 -4.26
N LEU A 31 -3.28 7.41 -2.96
CA LEU A 31 -4.43 7.24 -2.08
C LEU A 31 -5.36 8.46 -2.17
N ASP A 32 -6.65 8.21 -2.41
CA ASP A 32 -7.72 9.21 -2.30
C ASP A 32 -8.69 8.82 -1.17
N GLU A 33 -8.92 9.76 -0.27
CA GLU A 33 -9.80 9.61 0.90
C GLU A 33 -11.10 10.39 0.65
N TRP A 34 -12.24 9.72 0.76
CA TRP A 34 -13.53 10.41 0.67
C TRP A 34 -13.98 10.93 2.04
N GLU A 35 -13.98 12.26 2.17
CA GLU A 35 -14.64 12.99 3.25
C GLU A 35 -15.80 13.80 2.66
N MET A 36 -16.88 13.14 2.24
CA MET A 36 -17.96 13.83 1.53
C MET A 36 -18.87 14.65 2.48
N ARG A 37 -18.83 15.98 2.42
CA ARG A 37 -19.82 16.90 3.01
C ARG A 37 -20.81 17.42 1.95
N PRO A 38 -22.00 17.90 2.32
CA PRO A 38 -22.92 18.52 1.37
C PRO A 38 -22.26 19.74 0.71
N GLY A 39 -22.22 19.79 -0.62
CA GLY A 39 -21.56 20.87 -1.39
C GLY A 39 -20.14 20.56 -1.89
N ASP A 40 -19.53 19.46 -1.45
CA ASP A 40 -18.22 19.06 -1.94
C ASP A 40 -18.30 18.51 -3.36
N SER A 41 -17.50 19.09 -4.25
CA SER A 41 -17.19 18.52 -5.54
C SER A 41 -15.92 17.70 -5.35
N ILE A 42 -15.87 16.45 -5.84
CA ILE A 42 -14.60 15.72 -6.02
C ILE A 42 -14.40 15.44 -7.53
N PRO A 43 -14.08 16.45 -8.37
CA PRO A 43 -14.18 16.28 -9.82
C PRO A 43 -12.83 16.37 -10.54
N LEU A 44 -11.98 17.34 -10.20
CA LEU A 44 -10.88 17.74 -11.09
C LEU A 44 -9.67 16.79 -10.96
N LYS A 45 -9.25 16.50 -9.72
CA LYS A 45 -8.06 15.67 -9.47
C LYS A 45 -8.28 14.21 -9.86
N VAL A 46 -9.49 13.69 -9.66
CA VAL A 46 -9.83 12.31 -10.03
C VAL A 46 -9.79 12.17 -11.54
N ASN A 47 -10.46 13.04 -12.31
CA ASN A 47 -10.46 12.88 -13.77
C ASN A 47 -9.08 13.02 -14.42
N GLU A 48 -8.27 13.99 -14.02
CA GLU A 48 -6.92 14.17 -14.58
C GLU A 48 -5.97 13.06 -14.14
N GLY A 49 -6.05 12.65 -12.87
CA GLY A 49 -5.23 11.58 -12.33
C GLY A 49 -5.57 10.23 -12.96
N LEU A 50 -6.86 9.89 -13.08
CA LEU A 50 -7.33 8.61 -13.61
C LEU A 50 -6.86 8.32 -15.05
N GLN A 51 -6.64 9.34 -15.88
CA GLN A 51 -6.15 9.16 -17.25
C GLN A 51 -4.69 8.65 -17.31
N THR A 52 -3.92 8.83 -16.23
CA THR A 52 -2.51 8.43 -16.17
C THR A 52 -2.28 7.15 -15.39
N MET A 53 -3.34 6.55 -14.84
CA MET A 53 -3.26 5.38 -13.98
C MET A 53 -3.30 4.10 -14.80
N ASN A 54 -2.57 3.08 -14.35
CA ASN A 54 -2.69 1.74 -14.92
C ASN A 54 -3.87 0.99 -14.31
N GLN A 55 -4.14 1.21 -13.02
CA GLN A 55 -5.24 0.57 -12.33
C GLN A 55 -5.94 1.49 -11.32
N ILE A 56 -7.22 1.23 -11.10
CA ILE A 56 -8.10 1.88 -10.14
C ILE A 56 -8.56 0.81 -9.16
N LEU A 57 -8.11 0.90 -7.91
CA LEU A 57 -8.56 0.05 -6.82
C LEU A 57 -9.74 0.74 -6.12
N VAL A 58 -10.91 0.09 -6.13
CA VAL A 58 -12.10 0.58 -5.44
C VAL A 58 -12.27 -0.23 -4.16
N CYS A 59 -11.84 0.32 -3.03
CA CYS A 59 -11.95 -0.34 -1.73
C CYS A 59 -13.40 -0.23 -1.23
N TRP A 60 -14.12 -1.35 -1.28
CA TRP A 60 -15.55 -1.42 -1.03
C TRP A 60 -15.88 -2.01 0.33
N SER A 61 -16.76 -1.33 1.06
CA SER A 61 -17.20 -1.69 2.41
C SER A 61 -18.60 -1.13 2.67
N ALA A 62 -19.19 -1.45 3.82
CA ALA A 62 -20.40 -0.84 4.33
C ALA A 62 -20.24 0.67 4.54
N ASN A 63 -19.01 1.13 4.85
CA ASN A 63 -18.71 2.57 4.97
C ASN A 63 -18.73 3.26 3.59
N ALA A 64 -18.31 2.57 2.54
CA ALA A 64 -18.36 3.07 1.16
C ALA A 64 -19.75 2.96 0.53
N ASN A 65 -20.57 2.01 0.99
CA ASN A 65 -21.92 1.75 0.52
C ASN A 65 -22.93 2.77 1.08
N GLY A 66 -23.05 3.90 0.39
CA GLY A 66 -24.07 4.92 0.64
C GLY A 66 -24.50 5.60 -0.66
N ALA A 67 -25.75 6.07 -0.71
CA ALA A 67 -26.43 6.59 -1.91
C ALA A 67 -25.64 7.64 -2.71
N ARG A 68 -24.72 8.37 -2.07
CA ARG A 68 -23.88 9.35 -2.76
C ARG A 68 -22.94 8.71 -3.77
N TRP A 69 -22.37 7.52 -3.52
CA TRP A 69 -21.43 6.90 -4.46
C TRP A 69 -22.03 6.66 -5.85
N VAL A 70 -23.25 6.12 -5.89
CA VAL A 70 -23.96 5.78 -7.14
C VAL A 70 -24.31 7.04 -7.95
N GLU A 71 -24.51 8.18 -7.29
CA GLU A 71 -24.88 9.46 -7.92
C GLU A 71 -23.69 10.42 -8.13
N THR A 72 -22.46 9.96 -7.88
CA THR A 72 -21.26 10.84 -7.95
C THR A 72 -20.60 10.91 -9.32
N GLU A 73 -19.82 11.99 -9.52
CA GLU A 73 -18.85 12.13 -10.59
C GLU A 73 -17.79 11.02 -10.60
N PHE A 74 -17.51 10.39 -9.45
CA PHE A 74 -16.63 9.21 -9.39
C PHE A 74 -17.21 8.03 -10.16
N ALA A 75 -18.50 7.70 -9.99
CA ALA A 75 -19.17 6.66 -10.78
C ALA A 75 -19.15 6.98 -12.29
N SER A 76 -19.22 8.28 -12.65
CA SER A 76 -19.06 8.73 -14.03
C SER A 76 -17.63 8.58 -14.55
N GLY A 77 -16.61 8.89 -13.74
CA GLY A 77 -15.20 8.64 -14.06
C GLY A 77 -14.89 7.17 -14.21
N LEU A 78 -15.39 6.35 -13.29
CA LEU A 78 -15.27 4.90 -13.32
C LEU A 78 -15.92 4.31 -14.57
N SER A 79 -17.10 4.79 -14.96
CA SER A 79 -17.77 4.37 -16.20
C SER A 79 -16.91 4.60 -17.45
N ARG A 80 -16.13 5.69 -17.49
CA ARG A 80 -15.17 5.94 -18.59
C ARG A 80 -14.02 4.94 -18.57
N SER A 81 -13.48 4.63 -17.39
CA SER A 81 -12.42 3.61 -17.24
C SER A 81 -12.91 2.19 -17.54
N LEU A 82 -14.21 1.93 -17.43
CA LEU A 82 -14.83 0.64 -17.79
C LEU A 82 -15.23 0.55 -19.27
N ALA A 83 -15.16 1.66 -20.02
CA ALA A 83 -15.57 1.67 -21.41
C ALA A 83 -14.63 0.84 -22.29
N PRO A 84 -15.14 0.21 -23.36
CA PRO A 84 -14.29 -0.51 -24.32
C PRO A 84 -13.18 0.38 -24.87
N GLY A 85 -11.95 -0.12 -24.87
CA GLY A 85 -10.76 0.62 -25.32
C GLY A 85 -10.07 1.44 -24.23
N SER A 86 -10.52 1.37 -22.97
CA SER A 86 -9.74 1.87 -21.84
C SER A 86 -8.63 0.87 -21.47
N ASP A 87 -7.40 1.36 -21.33
CA ASP A 87 -6.26 0.58 -20.83
C ASP A 87 -6.21 0.53 -19.28
N VAL A 88 -7.14 1.20 -18.60
CA VAL A 88 -7.19 1.31 -17.15
C VAL A 88 -7.94 0.11 -16.57
N ARG A 89 -7.30 -0.68 -15.71
CA ARG A 89 -7.97 -1.80 -15.02
C ARG A 89 -8.66 -1.32 -13.75
N VAL A 90 -9.98 -1.51 -13.66
CA VAL A 90 -10.74 -1.30 -12.42
C VAL A 90 -10.77 -2.61 -11.63
N ILE A 91 -10.34 -2.56 -10.37
CA ILE A 91 -10.30 -3.71 -9.47
C ILE A 91 -11.05 -3.36 -8.18
N PRO A 92 -12.22 -3.97 -7.92
CA PRO A 92 -12.84 -3.89 -6.61
C PRO A 92 -11.99 -4.62 -5.57
N VAL A 93 -11.76 -3.98 -4.43
CA VAL A 93 -11.10 -4.57 -3.25
C VAL A 93 -12.14 -4.66 -2.14
N VAL A 94 -12.59 -5.87 -1.83
CA VAL A 94 -13.72 -6.10 -0.92
C VAL A 94 -13.20 -6.16 0.52
N LEU A 95 -13.70 -5.28 1.38
CA LEU A 95 -13.27 -5.15 2.78
C LEU A 95 -14.22 -5.83 3.77
N ASP A 96 -15.49 -5.99 3.42
CA ASP A 96 -16.51 -6.68 4.22
C ASP A 96 -17.56 -7.36 3.31
N ASP A 97 -18.62 -7.91 3.89
CA ASP A 97 -19.65 -8.65 3.13
C ASP A 97 -20.66 -7.76 2.41
N THR A 98 -20.37 -6.46 2.27
CA THR A 98 -21.26 -5.54 1.56
C THR A 98 -21.28 -5.87 0.07
N PRO A 99 -22.47 -6.10 -0.52
CA PRO A 99 -22.57 -6.39 -1.94
C PRO A 99 -21.96 -5.29 -2.80
N LEU A 100 -21.21 -5.69 -3.83
CA LEU A 100 -20.70 -4.75 -4.82
C LEU A 100 -21.86 -4.08 -5.58
N PRO A 101 -21.74 -2.79 -5.90
CA PRO A 101 -22.75 -2.07 -6.65
C PRO A 101 -22.70 -2.49 -8.13
N THR A 102 -23.84 -2.39 -8.82
CA THR A 102 -24.06 -2.96 -10.16
C THR A 102 -22.98 -2.61 -11.19
N ILE A 103 -22.47 -1.38 -11.15
CA ILE A 103 -21.44 -0.89 -12.08
C ILE A 103 -20.11 -1.65 -11.99
N ILE A 104 -19.77 -2.26 -10.85
CA ILE A 104 -18.53 -3.05 -10.67
C ILE A 104 -18.79 -4.49 -10.21
N SER A 105 -20.03 -4.90 -10.00
CA SER A 105 -20.38 -6.25 -9.51
C SER A 105 -20.04 -7.37 -10.49
N HIS A 106 -19.79 -7.04 -11.76
CA HIS A 106 -19.41 -7.99 -12.81
C HIS A 106 -17.88 -8.17 -12.95
N LEU A 107 -17.10 -7.38 -12.22
CA LEU A 107 -15.64 -7.44 -12.25
C LEU A 107 -15.14 -8.50 -11.28
N LEU A 108 -13.99 -9.11 -11.63
CA LEU A 108 -13.22 -9.86 -10.64
C LEU A 108 -12.71 -8.91 -9.57
N TRP A 109 -12.76 -9.36 -8.33
CA TRP A 109 -12.45 -8.56 -7.15
C TRP A 109 -11.37 -9.25 -6.31
N VAL A 110 -10.69 -8.45 -5.49
CA VAL A 110 -9.69 -8.90 -4.53
C VAL A 110 -10.31 -8.95 -3.16
N ASP A 111 -10.19 -10.09 -2.48
CA ASP A 111 -10.67 -10.26 -1.12
C ASP A 111 -9.66 -9.71 -0.11
N LEU A 112 -10.06 -8.73 0.69
CA LEU A 112 -9.27 -8.26 1.82
C LEU A 112 -10.00 -8.48 3.15
N ARG A 113 -11.14 -9.17 3.19
CA ARG A 113 -11.94 -9.39 4.41
C ARG A 113 -11.15 -10.07 5.52
N ALA A 114 -10.30 -11.03 5.17
CA ALA A 114 -9.44 -11.77 6.10
C ALA A 114 -8.09 -11.06 6.38
N ASP A 115 -7.91 -9.81 5.96
CA ASP A 115 -6.66 -9.05 6.06
C ASP A 115 -5.44 -9.78 5.45
N ALA A 116 -5.68 -10.62 4.44
CA ALA A 116 -4.65 -11.32 3.68
C ALA A 116 -3.96 -10.38 2.67
N VAL A 117 -3.26 -9.36 3.17
CA VAL A 117 -2.65 -8.27 2.38
C VAL A 117 -1.70 -8.82 1.31
N ASP A 118 -0.89 -9.80 1.66
CA ASP A 118 0.08 -10.44 0.76
C ASP A 118 -0.56 -11.07 -0.47
N ALA A 119 -1.66 -11.81 -0.27
CA ALA A 119 -2.42 -12.43 -1.36
C ALA A 119 -3.10 -11.36 -2.24
N ALA A 120 -3.58 -10.28 -1.61
CA ALA A 120 -4.15 -9.14 -2.33
C ALA A 120 -3.10 -8.44 -3.20
N VAL A 121 -1.89 -8.20 -2.68
CA VAL A 121 -0.77 -7.63 -3.44
C VAL A 121 -0.39 -8.52 -4.61
N ASN A 122 -0.26 -9.83 -4.39
CA ASN A 122 0.04 -10.77 -5.47
C ASN A 122 -1.02 -10.67 -6.59
N SER A 123 -2.30 -10.63 -6.24
CA SER A 123 -3.40 -10.53 -7.19
C SER A 123 -3.41 -9.21 -7.98
N ILE A 124 -3.18 -8.08 -7.30
CA ILE A 124 -3.18 -6.73 -7.90
C ILE A 124 -1.98 -6.52 -8.83
N MET A 125 -0.81 -6.98 -8.40
CA MET A 125 0.45 -6.82 -9.14
C MET A 125 0.65 -7.89 -10.21
N GLY A 126 -0.09 -9.00 -10.14
CA GLY A 126 0.00 -10.14 -11.07
C GLY A 126 1.11 -11.14 -10.73
N PHE A 127 1.60 -11.14 -9.48
CA PHE A 127 2.60 -12.11 -9.03
C PHE A 127 1.99 -13.51 -8.91
N GLN A 128 2.69 -14.51 -9.44
CA GLN A 128 2.23 -15.90 -9.42
C GLN A 128 2.50 -16.59 -8.08
N ASN A 129 3.42 -16.05 -7.27
CA ASN A 129 3.85 -16.60 -5.99
C ASN A 129 4.58 -15.53 -5.16
N ASP A 130 4.84 -15.85 -3.89
CA ASP A 130 5.52 -14.93 -2.97
C ASP A 130 6.98 -14.66 -3.35
N ALA A 131 7.66 -15.58 -4.04
CA ALA A 131 9.04 -15.37 -4.47
C ALA A 131 9.15 -14.25 -5.51
N GLU A 132 8.20 -14.16 -6.45
CA GLU A 132 8.11 -13.03 -7.38
C GLU A 132 7.85 -11.70 -6.65
N ARG A 133 6.96 -11.69 -5.66
CA ARG A 133 6.72 -10.50 -4.84
C ARG A 133 7.97 -10.06 -4.09
N LEU A 134 8.65 -10.99 -3.41
CA LEU A 134 9.87 -10.71 -2.65
C LEU A 134 11.00 -10.20 -3.55
N LYS A 135 11.11 -10.73 -4.77
CA LYS A 135 12.07 -10.23 -5.77
C LYS A 135 11.75 -8.79 -6.19
N ALA A 136 10.49 -8.46 -6.44
CA ALA A 136 10.07 -7.09 -6.76
C ALA A 136 10.37 -6.11 -5.61
N ILE A 137 10.15 -6.54 -4.35
CA ILE A 137 10.51 -5.75 -3.17
C ILE A 137 12.03 -5.51 -3.11
N GLN A 138 12.84 -6.55 -3.34
CA GLN A 138 14.29 -6.41 -3.36
C GLN A 138 14.76 -5.44 -4.45
N GLU A 139 14.19 -5.50 -5.65
CA GLU A 139 14.48 -4.59 -6.75
C GLU A 139 14.12 -3.13 -6.38
N ALA A 140 12.93 -2.90 -5.80
CA ALA A 140 12.49 -1.58 -5.37
C ALA A 140 13.40 -0.98 -4.26
N LEU A 141 13.87 -1.81 -3.33
CA LEU A 141 14.82 -1.37 -2.30
C LEU A 141 16.17 -0.97 -2.89
N VAL A 142 16.67 -1.73 -3.88
CA VAL A 142 17.94 -1.42 -4.57
C VAL A 142 17.82 -0.12 -5.36
N GLU A 143 16.71 0.11 -6.06
CA GLU A 143 16.47 1.35 -6.81
C GLU A 143 16.32 2.59 -5.92
N SER A 144 15.97 2.39 -4.65
CA SER A 144 15.79 3.48 -3.69
C SER A 144 17.11 3.95 -3.06
N ASP A 145 18.26 3.36 -3.42
CA ASP A 145 19.58 3.61 -2.82
C ASP A 145 19.55 3.62 -1.28
N ILE A 146 18.71 2.76 -0.69
CA ILE A 146 18.56 2.65 0.76
C ILE A 146 19.73 1.83 1.31
N GLU A 147 20.57 2.46 2.13
CA GLU A 147 21.59 1.76 2.89
C GLU A 147 20.94 0.98 4.04
N VAL A 148 21.34 -0.28 4.18
CA VAL A 148 20.80 -1.20 5.19
C VAL A 148 21.94 -1.76 6.03
N LEU A 149 21.76 -1.72 7.34
CA LEU A 149 22.63 -2.36 8.32
C LEU A 149 21.95 -3.64 8.81
N THR A 150 22.61 -4.79 8.61
CA THR A 150 22.15 -6.09 9.11
C THR A 150 23.08 -6.56 10.21
N LEU A 151 22.52 -6.85 11.38
CA LEU A 151 23.24 -7.45 12.51
C LEU A 151 23.36 -8.96 12.31
N ALA A 152 24.32 -9.61 12.98
CA ALA A 152 24.57 -11.03 12.78
C ALA A 152 23.42 -11.93 13.29
N ASP A 153 22.60 -11.42 14.22
CA ASP A 153 21.35 -12.05 14.67
C ASP A 153 20.17 -11.86 13.71
N GLY A 154 20.38 -11.16 12.59
CA GLY A 154 19.39 -10.92 11.55
C GLY A 154 18.53 -9.67 11.74
N GLN A 155 18.76 -8.85 12.77
CA GLN A 155 18.08 -7.56 12.89
C GLN A 155 18.50 -6.60 11.78
N VAL A 156 17.55 -5.80 11.27
CA VAL A 156 17.75 -4.91 10.12
C VAL A 156 17.43 -3.48 10.51
N TYR A 157 18.37 -2.58 10.24
CA TYR A 157 18.24 -1.14 10.44
C TYR A 157 18.36 -0.39 9.11
N VAL A 158 17.43 0.53 8.88
CA VAL A 158 17.45 1.47 7.74
C VAL A 158 17.87 2.87 8.19
N CYS A 159 17.62 3.20 9.45
CA CYS A 159 18.04 4.44 10.10
C CYS A 159 17.96 4.29 11.63
N CYS A 160 18.41 5.32 12.36
CA CYS A 160 18.16 5.46 13.79
C CYS A 160 16.64 5.53 14.05
N ASP A 161 16.13 4.65 14.90
CA ASP A 161 14.72 4.59 15.30
C ASP A 161 14.25 5.82 16.08
N ASN A 162 15.20 6.55 16.69
CA ASN A 162 14.93 7.74 17.48
C ASN A 162 14.95 9.05 16.65
N CYS A 163 15.98 9.28 15.83
CA CYS A 163 16.17 10.56 15.14
C CYS A 163 16.17 10.47 13.61
N GLY A 164 16.11 9.26 13.04
CA GLY A 164 16.13 9.06 11.59
C GLY A 164 17.50 9.27 10.93
N ALA A 165 18.58 9.40 11.70
CA ALA A 165 19.93 9.47 11.15
C ALA A 165 20.26 8.21 10.31
N PRO A 166 21.00 8.33 9.19
CA PRO A 166 21.29 7.22 8.30
C PRO A 166 22.13 6.14 8.99
N VAL A 167 22.19 4.94 8.41
CA VAL A 167 22.94 3.80 8.98
C VAL A 167 24.44 4.09 9.16
N SER A 168 25.01 5.01 8.38
CA SER A 168 26.39 5.48 8.56
C SER A 168 26.63 6.17 9.91
N GLU A 169 25.58 6.68 10.57
CA GLU A 169 25.63 7.23 11.92
C GLU A 169 25.39 6.19 13.02
N LEU A 170 25.02 4.96 12.67
CA LEU A 170 24.81 3.86 13.62
C LEU A 170 26.14 3.16 13.93
N ILE A 171 26.29 2.76 15.20
CA ILE A 171 27.40 1.98 15.73
C ILE A 171 26.82 0.70 16.29
N VAL A 172 27.31 -0.43 15.79
CA VAL A 172 27.00 -1.76 16.33
C VAL A 172 27.96 -2.09 17.45
N HIS A 173 27.43 -2.53 18.58
CA HIS A 173 28.17 -3.10 19.68
C HIS A 173 27.84 -4.59 19.77
N GLU A 174 28.86 -5.39 20.05
CA GLU A 174 28.75 -6.82 20.28
C GLU A 174 29.22 -7.09 21.71
N ASP A 175 28.34 -7.66 22.53
CA ASP A 175 28.60 -8.05 23.91
C ASP A 175 28.45 -9.58 24.06
N ILE A 176 29.41 -10.22 24.73
CA ILE A 176 29.41 -11.67 24.94
C ILE A 176 29.10 -11.95 26.41
N ASP A 177 28.01 -12.68 26.69
CA ASP A 177 27.75 -13.22 28.03
C ASP A 177 28.44 -14.58 28.19
N GLU A 178 29.67 -14.54 28.70
CA GLU A 178 30.49 -15.73 28.95
C GLU A 178 29.84 -16.76 29.89
N LYS A 179 28.82 -16.39 30.68
CA LYS A 179 28.14 -17.31 31.60
C LYS A 179 27.07 -18.14 30.91
N HIS A 180 26.48 -17.61 29.84
CA HIS A 180 25.40 -18.26 29.10
C HIS A 180 25.80 -18.67 27.68
N ASP A 181 27.02 -18.32 27.24
CA ASP A 181 27.52 -18.54 25.87
C ASP A 181 26.64 -17.86 24.81
N ASP A 182 26.05 -16.70 25.19
CA ASP A 182 25.15 -15.90 24.38
C ASP A 182 25.87 -14.65 23.85
N ILE A 183 25.59 -14.28 22.60
CA ILE A 183 26.08 -13.04 21.98
C ILE A 183 24.90 -12.08 21.83
N TYR A 184 25.07 -10.85 22.32
CA TYR A 184 24.10 -9.78 22.21
C TYR A 184 24.61 -8.68 21.27
N TYR A 185 23.74 -8.24 20.38
CA TYR A 185 24.00 -7.08 19.54
C TYR A 185 23.18 -5.90 20.05
N SER A 186 23.81 -4.73 20.14
CA SER A 186 23.12 -3.48 20.41
C SER A 186 23.56 -2.40 19.44
N VAL A 187 22.70 -1.41 19.19
CA VAL A 187 22.96 -0.34 18.24
C VAL A 187 22.80 1.00 18.95
N SER A 188 23.78 1.88 18.76
CA SER A 188 23.71 3.29 19.20
C SER A 188 23.90 4.22 18.00
N CYS A 189 23.41 5.45 18.09
CA CYS A 189 23.45 6.48 17.06
C CYS A 189 24.36 7.63 17.48
N ARG A 190 25.38 7.93 16.67
CA ARG A 190 26.29 9.08 16.86
C ARG A 190 25.57 10.43 16.84
N ALA A 191 24.55 10.56 16.00
CA ALA A 191 23.85 11.83 15.80
C ALA A 191 23.01 12.25 17.02
N CYS A 192 22.33 11.31 17.70
CA CYS A 192 21.51 11.62 18.88
C CYS A 192 22.06 11.09 20.21
N GLY A 193 23.17 10.35 20.19
CA GLY A 193 23.81 9.80 21.38
C GLY A 193 22.96 8.75 22.12
N ARG A 194 22.03 8.12 21.41
CA ARG A 194 21.11 7.09 21.93
C ARG A 194 21.49 5.74 21.36
#